data_AF-A0A956HQT8-F1
#
_entry.id   AF-A0A956HQT8-F1
#
_cell.length_a   1.000
_cell.length_b   1.000
_cell.length_c   1.000
_cell.angle_alpha   90.00
_cell.angle_beta   90.00
_cell.angle_gamma   90.00
#
_symmetry.space_group_name_H-M   'P 1'
#
loop_
_entity.id
_entity.type
_entity.pdbx_description
1 polymer ?
#
loop_
_entity_poly.entity_id
_entity_poly.type
_entity_poly.pdbx_seq_one_letter_code
_entity_poly.pdbx_strand_id
1 'polypeptide(L)'
;MQRHTPTYVGDRPAATLSLGARRNTEQLSFRLCCEDEAMRLGERASLAVAAALVLIGAARGVTDTLHEYDPDYWQIVAHSWLRYVIRAPSDGTLLGWLNAQWFKVLSVPAGLSLIYLRSRFGAGTDEEREAEFRDWAVSGVWIAVFLVGFTVIELQKQLAFLDLNTRLVAGEEPWLNHLAHGLSAALAWLLSRVLTIVPARESAPP
;
A
#
# COMPACT_ATOMS: atom_id res chain seq x y z
N MET A 1 5.88 -65.51 -61.67
CA MET A 1 6.41 -64.37 -60.89
C MET A 1 5.48 -64.13 -59.71
N GLN A 2 5.90 -64.55 -58.52
CA GLN A 2 5.14 -64.44 -57.26
C GLN A 2 5.11 -62.98 -56.80
N ARG A 3 3.91 -62.46 -56.47
CA ARG A 3 3.75 -61.14 -55.82
C ARG A 3 3.72 -61.35 -54.32
N HIS A 4 4.69 -60.73 -53.63
CA HIS A 4 4.70 -60.63 -52.17
C HIS A 4 3.69 -59.57 -51.72
N THR A 5 2.77 -59.97 -50.83
CA THR A 5 1.95 -59.09 -50.01
C THR A 5 2.78 -58.57 -48.83
N PRO A 6 2.76 -57.27 -48.51
CA PRO A 6 3.20 -56.78 -47.22
C PRO A 6 2.05 -56.86 -46.21
N THR A 7 2.26 -57.63 -45.15
CA THR A 7 1.48 -57.61 -43.90
C THR A 7 1.57 -56.22 -43.25
N TYR A 8 0.41 -55.56 -43.07
CA TYR A 8 0.30 -54.33 -42.30
C TYR A 8 0.42 -54.67 -40.80
N VAL A 9 1.43 -54.10 -40.15
CA VAL A 9 1.72 -54.28 -38.72
C VAL A 9 1.00 -53.18 -37.93
N GLY A 10 0.04 -53.59 -37.12
CA GLY A 10 -0.25 -53.05 -35.78
C GLY A 10 -0.72 -51.60 -35.68
N ASP A 11 -2.03 -51.44 -35.45
CA ASP A 11 -2.58 -50.29 -34.72
C ASP A 11 -1.84 -50.10 -33.39
N ARG A 12 -1.11 -48.99 -33.25
CA ARG A 12 -0.71 -48.48 -31.93
C ARG A 12 -1.87 -47.66 -31.38
N PRO A 13 -2.27 -47.86 -30.10
CA PRO A 13 -3.47 -47.24 -29.57
C PRO A 13 -3.30 -45.72 -29.41
N ALA A 14 -4.20 -44.95 -30.03
CA ALA A 14 -4.36 -43.51 -29.85
C ALA A 14 -4.76 -43.09 -28.41
N ALA A 15 -4.99 -44.06 -27.51
CA ALA A 15 -5.49 -43.82 -26.16
C ALA A 15 -4.45 -43.15 -25.23
N THR A 16 -3.16 -43.43 -25.40
CA THR A 16 -2.10 -42.96 -24.48
C THR A 16 -1.78 -41.47 -24.64
N LEU A 17 -1.97 -40.90 -25.84
CA LEU A 17 -1.78 -39.47 -26.11
C LEU A 17 -2.89 -38.61 -25.50
N SER A 18 -4.13 -39.12 -25.45
CA SER A 18 -5.28 -38.37 -24.90
C SER A 18 -5.19 -38.18 -23.38
N LEU A 19 -4.68 -39.18 -22.64
CA LEU A 19 -4.53 -39.14 -21.18
C LEU A 19 -3.42 -38.18 -20.72
N GLY A 20 -2.30 -38.14 -21.47
CA GLY A 20 -1.21 -37.18 -21.22
C GLY A 20 -1.64 -35.75 -21.52
N ALA A 21 -2.35 -35.52 -22.62
CA ALA A 21 -2.91 -34.20 -22.94
C ALA A 21 -3.95 -33.76 -21.90
N ARG A 22 -4.87 -34.64 -21.47
CA ARG A 22 -5.87 -34.30 -20.43
C ARG A 22 -5.22 -33.96 -19.10
N ARG A 23 -4.24 -34.74 -18.63
CA ARG A 23 -3.48 -34.43 -17.41
C ARG A 23 -2.73 -33.11 -17.49
N ASN A 24 -2.11 -32.81 -18.62
CA ASN A 24 -1.43 -31.54 -18.83
C ASN A 24 -2.40 -30.36 -18.82
N THR A 25 -3.61 -30.53 -19.37
CA THR A 25 -4.63 -29.48 -19.38
C THR A 25 -5.19 -29.24 -17.97
N GLU A 26 -5.51 -30.29 -17.22
CA GLU A 26 -5.97 -30.18 -15.83
C GLU A 26 -4.92 -29.54 -14.91
N GLN A 27 -3.64 -29.90 -15.06
CA GLN A 27 -2.55 -29.26 -14.32
C GLN A 27 -2.37 -27.78 -14.69
N LEU A 28 -2.53 -27.42 -15.97
CA LEU A 28 -2.44 -26.04 -16.42
C LEU A 28 -3.62 -25.21 -15.87
N SER A 29 -4.84 -25.74 -15.98
CA SER A 29 -6.05 -25.09 -15.44
C SER A 29 -5.98 -24.91 -13.93
N PHE A 30 -5.47 -25.91 -13.20
CA PHE A 30 -5.28 -25.80 -11.75
C PHE A 30 -4.25 -24.71 -11.40
N ARG A 31 -3.11 -24.66 -12.10
CA ARG A 31 -2.10 -23.61 -11.88
C ARG A 31 -2.64 -22.21 -12.17
N LEU A 32 -3.31 -22.03 -13.31
CA LEU A 32 -3.92 -20.75 -13.69
C LEU A 32 -4.97 -20.30 -12.67
N CYS A 33 -5.80 -21.22 -12.16
CA CYS A 33 -6.78 -20.93 -11.12
C CYS A 33 -6.11 -20.47 -9.81
N CYS A 34 -5.07 -21.19 -9.36
CA CYS A 34 -4.33 -20.81 -8.15
C CYS A 34 -3.59 -19.47 -8.30
N GLU A 35 -3.02 -19.20 -9.48
CA GLU A 35 -2.37 -17.91 -9.77
C GLU A 35 -3.38 -16.76 -9.77
N ASP A 36 -4.55 -16.94 -10.38
CA ASP A 36 -5.62 -15.94 -10.40
C ASP A 36 -6.16 -15.65 -8.98
N GLU A 37 -6.32 -16.67 -8.14
CA GLU A 37 -6.75 -16.50 -6.75
C GLU A 37 -5.68 -15.78 -5.89
N ALA A 38 -4.41 -16.17 -6.03
CA ALA A 38 -3.30 -15.50 -5.34
C ALA A 38 -3.16 -14.02 -5.74
N MET A 39 -3.31 -13.70 -7.02
CA MET A 39 -3.29 -12.32 -7.51
C MET A 39 -4.45 -11.50 -6.93
N ARG A 40 -5.68 -12.04 -6.93
CA ARG A 40 -6.85 -11.37 -6.33
C ARG A 40 -6.69 -11.15 -4.83
N LEU A 41 -6.10 -12.10 -4.10
CA LEU A 41 -5.78 -11.93 -2.68
C LEU A 41 -4.75 -10.82 -2.46
N GLY A 42 -3.71 -10.76 -3.30
CA GLY A 42 -2.70 -9.69 -3.27
C GLY A 42 -3.29 -8.31 -3.53
N GLU A 43 -4.22 -8.20 -4.48
CA GLU A 43 -4.92 -6.93 -4.76
C GLU A 43 -5.82 -6.51 -3.59
N ARG A 44 -6.62 -7.43 -3.05
CA ARG A 44 -7.48 -7.14 -1.88
C ARG A 44 -6.65 -6.72 -0.67
N ALA A 45 -5.51 -7.37 -0.45
CA ALA A 45 -4.58 -6.98 0.60
C ALA A 45 -4.01 -5.57 0.36
N SER A 46 -3.62 -5.25 -0.89
CA SER A 46 -3.14 -3.92 -1.26
C SER A 46 -4.20 -2.84 -1.01
N LEU A 47 -5.44 -3.09 -1.42
CA LEU A 47 -6.58 -2.20 -1.17
C LEU A 47 -6.83 -2.00 0.33
N ALA A 48 -6.84 -3.09 1.11
CA ALA A 48 -7.07 -3.04 2.55
C ALA A 48 -5.96 -2.26 3.28
N VAL A 49 -4.70 -2.50 2.92
CA VAL A 49 -3.54 -1.77 3.47
C VAL A 49 -3.63 -0.29 3.11
N ALA A 50 -3.89 0.04 1.84
CA ALA A 50 -3.98 1.44 1.40
C ALA A 50 -5.14 2.17 2.09
N ALA A 51 -6.32 1.55 2.19
CA ALA A 51 -7.47 2.11 2.89
C ALA A 51 -7.17 2.33 4.38
N ALA A 52 -6.55 1.35 5.05
CA ALA A 52 -6.18 1.48 6.46
C ALA A 52 -5.20 2.64 6.68
N LEU A 53 -4.17 2.76 5.83
CA LEU A 53 -3.19 3.84 5.91
C LEU A 53 -3.83 5.22 5.68
N VAL A 54 -4.74 5.34 4.71
CA VAL A 54 -5.49 6.58 4.48
C VAL A 54 -6.36 6.93 5.68
N LEU A 55 -7.07 5.97 6.27
CA LEU A 55 -7.89 6.20 7.46
C LEU A 55 -7.03 6.61 8.67
N ILE A 56 -5.88 5.98 8.88
CA ILE A 56 -4.92 6.37 9.92
C ILE A 56 -4.41 7.80 9.68
N GLY A 57 -4.05 8.13 8.44
CA GLY A 57 -3.61 9.47 8.06
C GLY A 57 -4.71 10.53 8.24
N ALA A 58 -5.95 10.22 7.86
CA ALA A 58 -7.10 11.11 8.04
C ALA A 58 -7.43 11.33 9.51
N ALA A 59 -7.46 10.25 10.31
CA ALA A 59 -7.64 10.33 11.75
C ALA A 59 -6.56 11.20 12.38
N ARG A 60 -5.30 11.04 11.95
CA ARG A 60 -4.22 11.90 12.41
C ARG A 60 -4.43 13.35 12.03
N GLY A 61 -4.70 13.64 10.76
CA GLY A 61 -4.95 14.99 10.28
C GLY A 61 -6.05 15.69 11.08
N VAL A 62 -7.15 14.99 11.34
CA VAL A 62 -8.24 15.49 12.19
C VAL A 62 -7.75 15.80 13.60
N THR A 63 -6.99 14.89 14.24
CA THR A 63 -6.48 15.10 15.60
C THR A 63 -5.38 16.16 15.69
N ASP A 64 -4.59 16.34 14.63
CA ASP A 64 -3.61 17.42 14.51
C ASP A 64 -4.33 18.77 14.45
N THR A 65 -5.34 18.88 13.59
CA THR A 65 -6.19 20.08 13.48
C THR A 65 -6.95 20.37 14.78
N LEU A 66 -7.54 19.35 15.42
CA LEU A 66 -8.18 19.50 16.72
C LEU A 66 -7.22 20.06 17.76
N HIS A 67 -5.98 19.56 17.81
CA HIS A 67 -4.97 20.06 18.75
C HIS A 67 -4.57 21.52 18.50
N GLU A 68 -4.65 22.01 17.26
CA GLU A 68 -4.42 23.43 16.95
C GLU A 68 -5.55 24.34 17.47
N TYR A 69 -6.79 23.85 17.49
CA TYR A 69 -7.95 24.58 18.00
C TYR A 69 -8.13 24.45 19.53
N ASP A 70 -7.95 23.25 20.07
CA ASP A 70 -8.05 22.90 21.48
C ASP A 70 -6.85 22.00 21.86
N PRO A 71 -5.77 22.58 22.43
CA PRO A 71 -4.59 21.83 22.83
C PRO A 71 -4.87 20.75 23.90
N ASP A 72 -5.98 20.86 24.63
CA ASP A 72 -6.34 20.00 25.75
C ASP A 72 -7.43 18.98 25.41
N TYR A 73 -7.87 18.89 24.16
CA TYR A 73 -8.94 17.98 23.72
C TYR A 73 -8.67 16.50 24.11
N TRP A 74 -7.40 16.10 24.19
CA TRP A 74 -6.97 14.75 24.55
C TRP A 74 -7.28 14.39 26.01
N GLN A 75 -7.53 15.37 26.89
CA GLN A 75 -7.78 15.14 28.32
C GLN A 75 -9.03 14.29 28.54
N ILE A 76 -10.04 14.38 27.64
CA ILE A 76 -11.26 13.57 27.71
C ILE A 76 -10.99 12.07 27.59
N VAL A 77 -9.86 11.66 26.99
CA VAL A 77 -9.45 10.26 26.81
C VAL A 77 -8.17 9.89 27.58
N ALA A 78 -7.69 10.75 28.49
CA ALA A 78 -6.38 10.60 29.16
C ALA A 78 -6.17 9.25 29.87
N HIS A 79 -7.25 8.64 30.38
CA HIS A 79 -7.22 7.37 31.12
C HIS A 79 -7.58 6.15 30.27
N SER A 80 -7.64 6.29 28.94
CA SER A 80 -8.00 5.22 28.02
C SER A 80 -6.89 4.95 27.01
N TRP A 81 -6.92 3.79 26.36
CA TRP A 81 -5.98 3.44 25.29
C TRP A 81 -6.09 4.36 24.07
N LEU A 82 -7.24 5.05 23.89
CA LEU A 82 -7.47 5.96 22.77
C LEU A 82 -6.48 7.12 22.74
N ARG A 83 -5.92 7.51 23.89
CA ARG A 83 -4.85 8.52 23.97
C ARG A 83 -3.65 8.18 23.08
N TYR A 84 -3.38 6.89 22.88
CA TYR A 84 -2.27 6.41 22.05
C TYR A 84 -2.68 6.23 20.59
N VAL A 85 -3.88 6.66 20.19
CA VAL A 85 -4.37 6.60 18.80
C VAL A 85 -4.71 8.00 18.26
N ILE A 86 -4.76 9.01 19.13
CA ILE A 86 -4.94 10.41 18.75
C ILE A 86 -3.64 11.20 18.99
N ARG A 87 -3.58 12.46 18.56
CA ARG A 87 -2.50 13.36 18.99
C ARG A 87 -2.62 13.71 20.46
N ALA A 88 -1.76 13.16 21.29
CA ALA A 88 -1.66 13.54 22.70
C ALA A 88 -0.21 13.82 23.08
N PRO A 89 0.05 14.67 24.10
CA PRO A 89 1.38 14.79 24.67
C PRO A 89 1.89 13.45 25.21
N SER A 90 3.20 13.22 25.09
CA SER A 90 3.84 12.07 25.73
C SER A 90 3.69 12.15 27.25
N ASP A 91 3.27 11.06 27.88
CA ASP A 91 3.30 10.86 29.34
C ASP A 91 4.65 10.38 29.86
N GLY A 92 5.68 10.34 29.01
CA GLY A 92 6.98 9.77 29.37
C GLY A 92 7.02 8.23 29.30
N THR A 93 5.93 7.57 28.92
CA THR A 93 5.95 6.13 28.62
C THR A 93 6.49 5.87 27.21
N LEU A 94 6.93 4.64 26.95
CA LEU A 94 7.33 4.22 25.61
C LEU A 94 6.18 4.39 24.60
N LEU A 95 4.93 4.09 24.99
CA LEU A 95 3.76 4.23 24.13
C LEU A 95 3.43 5.70 23.82
N GLY A 96 3.58 6.58 24.81
CA GLY A 96 3.43 8.02 24.64
C GLY A 96 4.51 8.62 23.73
N TRP A 97 5.76 8.18 23.92
CA TRP A 97 6.86 8.58 23.03
C TRP A 97 6.65 8.06 21.61
N LEU A 98 6.29 6.79 21.47
CA LEU A 98 5.93 6.20 20.19
C LEU A 98 4.80 7.01 19.52
N ASN A 99 3.75 7.39 20.27
CA ASN A 99 2.63 8.20 19.74
C ASN A 99 3.06 9.50 19.06
N ALA A 100 4.06 10.18 19.63
CA ALA A 100 4.61 11.37 19.02
C ALA A 100 5.30 11.09 17.68
N GLN A 101 5.77 9.86 17.43
CA GLN A 101 6.66 9.52 16.32
C GLN A 101 6.00 8.68 15.21
N TRP A 102 5.24 7.62 15.50
CA TRP A 102 4.80 6.69 14.44
C TRP A 102 3.82 7.31 13.45
N PHE A 103 3.06 8.32 13.84
CA PHE A 103 2.26 9.07 12.88
C PHE A 103 3.09 9.81 11.83
N LYS A 104 4.27 10.33 12.20
CA LYS A 104 5.23 10.94 11.25
C LYS A 104 5.84 9.89 10.33
N VAL A 105 6.10 8.70 10.86
CA VAL A 105 6.60 7.56 10.08
C VAL A 105 5.54 7.08 9.06
N LEU A 106 4.26 7.16 9.39
CA LEU A 106 3.18 6.73 8.51
C LEU A 106 2.64 7.83 7.59
N SER A 107 3.09 9.08 7.72
CA SER A 107 2.49 10.22 7.02
C SER A 107 2.69 10.18 5.50
N VAL A 108 3.89 9.87 5.01
CA VAL A 108 4.16 9.69 3.58
C VAL A 108 3.53 8.40 3.02
N PRO A 109 3.59 7.24 3.69
CA PRO A 109 2.83 6.05 3.30
C PRO A 109 1.33 6.28 3.17
N ALA A 110 0.72 7.04 4.07
CA ALA A 110 -0.70 7.38 4.00
C ALA A 110 -1.01 8.26 2.78
N GLY A 111 -0.18 9.27 2.51
CA GLY A 111 -0.30 10.11 1.31
C GLY A 111 -0.15 9.30 0.01
N LEU A 112 0.87 8.45 -0.07
CA LEU A 112 1.06 7.57 -1.23
C LEU A 112 -0.09 6.57 -1.40
N SER A 113 -0.63 6.05 -0.30
CA SER A 113 -1.79 5.16 -0.33
C SER A 113 -3.03 5.85 -0.90
N LEU A 114 -3.21 7.14 -0.64
CA LEU A 114 -4.26 7.95 -1.26
C LEU A 114 -4.05 8.06 -2.78
N ILE A 115 -2.80 8.26 -3.23
CA ILE A 115 -2.45 8.28 -4.65
C ILE A 115 -2.72 6.91 -5.30
N TYR A 116 -2.35 5.81 -4.63
CA TYR A 116 -2.68 4.46 -5.08
C TYR A 116 -4.19 4.27 -5.26
N LEU A 117 -5.01 4.65 -4.27
CA LEU A 117 -6.47 4.54 -4.36
C LEU A 117 -7.03 5.40 -5.51
N ARG A 118 -6.47 6.60 -5.70
CA ARG A 118 -6.83 7.47 -6.84
C ARG A 118 -6.53 6.79 -8.16
N SER A 119 -5.35 6.20 -8.35
CA SER A 119 -5.01 5.46 -9.57
C SER A 119 -5.91 4.23 -9.74
N ARG A 120 -6.15 3.46 -8.67
CA ARG A 120 -6.97 2.24 -8.68
C ARG A 120 -8.42 2.48 -9.12
N PHE A 121 -9.02 3.60 -8.70
CA PHE A 121 -10.40 3.98 -9.04
C PHE A 121 -10.48 5.08 -10.10
N GLY A 122 -9.36 5.40 -10.75
CA GLY A 122 -9.27 6.41 -11.80
C GLY A 122 -9.87 5.97 -13.13
N ALA A 123 -9.76 6.80 -14.16
CA ALA A 123 -10.09 6.41 -15.53
C ALA A 123 -8.99 5.49 -16.12
N GLY A 124 -9.22 4.92 -17.30
CA GLY A 124 -8.26 4.04 -18.00
C GLY A 124 -8.44 2.55 -17.72
N THR A 125 -7.62 1.71 -18.35
CA THR A 125 -7.58 0.26 -18.07
C THR A 125 -6.80 -0.03 -16.80
N ASP A 126 -6.93 -1.24 -16.25
CA ASP A 126 -6.16 -1.62 -15.06
C ASP A 126 -4.65 -1.65 -15.33
N GLU A 127 -4.23 -2.00 -16.55
CA GLU A 127 -2.83 -1.93 -16.98
C GLU A 127 -2.30 -0.50 -17.03
N GLU A 128 -3.09 0.45 -17.56
CA GLU A 128 -2.72 1.86 -17.60
C GLU A 128 -2.56 2.42 -16.18
N ARG A 129 -3.50 2.09 -15.27
CA ARG A 129 -3.47 2.52 -13.86
C ARG A 129 -2.29 1.94 -13.10
N GLU A 130 -2.00 0.64 -13.28
CA GLU A 130 -0.83 0.00 -12.70
C GLU A 130 0.45 0.63 -13.25
N ALA A 131 0.55 0.83 -14.56
CA ALA A 131 1.73 1.45 -15.17
C ALA A 131 1.98 2.88 -14.66
N GLU A 132 0.93 3.69 -14.54
CA GLU A 132 1.03 5.05 -13.98
C GLU A 132 1.50 5.03 -12.52
N PHE A 133 0.90 4.18 -11.68
CA PHE A 133 1.29 4.10 -10.27
C PHE A 133 2.72 3.55 -10.09
N ARG A 134 3.11 2.58 -10.92
CA ARG A 134 4.44 1.96 -10.90
C ARG A 134 5.54 2.82 -11.48
N ASP A 135 5.19 3.86 -12.22
CA ASP A 135 6.16 4.83 -12.70
C ASP A 135 6.89 5.42 -11.50
N TRP A 136 8.19 5.15 -11.45
CA TRP A 136 9.07 5.60 -10.38
C TRP A 136 9.13 7.14 -10.34
N ALA A 137 8.93 7.81 -11.48
CA ALA A 137 8.90 9.26 -11.54
C ALA A 137 7.63 9.78 -10.85
N VAL A 138 6.47 9.17 -11.11
CA VAL A 138 5.20 9.54 -10.46
C VAL A 138 5.27 9.28 -8.96
N SER A 139 5.58 8.05 -8.56
CA SER A 139 5.70 7.67 -7.14
C SER A 139 6.78 8.49 -6.42
N GLY A 140 7.92 8.72 -7.06
CA GLY A 140 9.02 9.51 -6.51
C GLY A 140 8.67 10.99 -6.33
N VAL A 141 7.97 11.59 -7.30
CA VAL A 141 7.48 12.98 -7.19
C VAL A 141 6.51 13.10 -6.03
N TRP A 142 5.54 12.20 -5.88
CA TRP A 142 4.60 12.26 -4.75
C TRP A 142 5.30 12.10 -3.41
N ILE A 143 6.22 11.13 -3.28
CA ILE A 143 7.02 10.95 -2.06
C ILE A 143 7.81 12.23 -1.75
N ALA A 144 8.44 12.85 -2.76
CA ALA A 144 9.18 14.09 -2.58
C ALA A 144 8.27 15.27 -2.18
N VAL A 145 7.10 15.42 -2.80
CA VAL A 145 6.10 16.45 -2.46
C VAL A 145 5.65 16.31 -1.02
N PHE A 146 5.31 15.09 -0.58
CA PHE A 146 4.93 14.84 0.81
C PHE A 146 6.09 15.11 1.78
N LEU A 147 7.30 14.64 1.47
CA LEU A 147 8.47 14.86 2.30
C LEU A 147 8.79 16.35 2.46
N VAL A 148 8.74 17.13 1.38
CA VAL A 148 8.93 18.59 1.41
C VAL A 148 7.83 19.25 2.23
N GLY A 149 6.56 18.88 2.01
CA GLY A 149 5.44 19.41 2.78
C GLY A 149 5.59 19.19 4.28
N PHE A 150 5.92 17.97 4.71
CA PHE A 150 6.17 17.67 6.13
C PHE A 150 7.39 18.40 6.67
N THR A 151 8.47 18.51 5.88
CA THR A 151 9.65 19.28 6.27
C THR A 151 9.32 20.76 6.51
N VAL A 152 8.50 21.37 5.65
CA VAL A 152 8.05 22.76 5.81
C VAL A 152 7.22 22.92 7.07
N ILE A 153 6.31 21.98 7.37
CA ILE A 153 5.51 21.99 8.61
C ILE A 153 6.43 21.90 9.84
N GLU A 154 7.44 21.03 9.81
CA GLU A 154 8.38 20.89 10.93
C GLU A 154 9.28 22.13 11.10
N LEU A 155 9.70 22.76 10.00
CA LEU A 155 10.42 24.05 10.06
C LEU A 155 9.52 25.16 10.62
N GLN A 156 8.22 25.15 10.27
CA GLN A 156 7.26 26.11 10.83
C GLN A 156 7.15 25.94 12.34
N LYS A 157 7.06 24.70 12.85
CA LYS A 157 7.02 24.45 14.30
C LYS A 157 8.26 24.96 15.06
N GLN A 158 9.41 24.98 14.38
CA GLN A 158 10.71 25.36 14.98
C GLN A 158 10.95 26.86 14.91
N LEU A 159 10.55 27.50 13.81
CA LEU A 159 10.93 28.89 13.48
C LEU A 159 9.75 29.87 13.56
N ALA A 160 8.51 29.37 13.67
CA ALA A 160 7.28 30.16 13.72
C ALA A 160 7.14 31.19 12.58
N PHE A 161 7.69 30.93 11.38
CA PHE A 161 7.85 31.93 10.32
C PHE A 161 6.57 32.30 9.56
N LEU A 162 5.52 31.46 9.61
CA LEU A 162 4.20 31.69 9.04
C LEU A 162 3.15 32.09 10.09
N ASP A 163 3.56 32.32 11.34
CA ASP A 163 2.66 32.63 12.47
C ASP A 163 1.49 31.64 12.65
N LEU A 164 1.66 30.40 12.18
CA LEU A 164 0.75 29.30 12.47
C LEU A 164 0.98 28.84 13.91
N ASN A 165 -0.10 28.57 14.66
CA ASN A 165 -0.05 28.10 16.06
C ASN A 165 0.40 26.63 16.18
N THR A 166 1.27 26.18 15.28
CA THR A 166 1.83 24.84 15.26
C THR A 166 3.07 24.83 16.14
N ARG A 167 2.98 24.21 17.32
CA ARG A 167 4.09 24.08 18.27
C ARG A 167 4.53 22.64 18.40
N LEU A 168 5.80 22.45 18.78
CA LEU A 168 6.29 21.15 19.21
C LEU A 168 5.55 20.73 20.48
N VAL A 169 5.14 19.46 20.52
CA VAL A 169 4.45 18.87 21.68
C VAL A 169 5.47 18.08 22.51
N ALA A 170 5.20 17.89 23.81
CA ALA A 170 6.02 17.06 24.67
C ALA A 170 6.25 15.65 24.06
N GLY A 171 7.51 15.27 23.90
CA GLY A 171 7.94 14.03 23.23
C GLY A 171 8.34 14.20 21.76
N GLU A 172 8.18 15.40 21.18
CA GLU A 172 8.72 15.74 19.87
C GLU A 172 10.10 16.39 20.00
N GLU A 173 11.04 15.98 19.15
CA GLU A 173 12.33 16.64 18.97
C GLU A 173 12.53 16.95 17.48
N PRO A 174 13.04 18.15 17.12
CA PRO A 174 13.23 18.55 15.73
C PRO A 174 13.94 17.52 14.86
N TRP A 175 15.09 17.00 15.32
CA TRP A 175 15.90 16.07 14.54
C TRP A 175 15.25 14.69 14.42
N LEU A 176 14.55 14.22 15.48
CA LEU A 176 13.78 12.97 15.46
C LEU A 176 12.62 13.06 14.48
N ASN A 177 11.93 14.20 14.42
CA ASN A 177 10.84 14.40 13.48
C ASN A 177 11.34 14.31 12.03
N HIS A 178 12.46 14.98 11.72
CA HIS A 178 13.09 14.88 10.39
C HIS A 178 13.52 13.44 10.05
N LEU A 179 14.13 12.73 11.02
CA LEU A 179 14.49 11.32 10.84
C LEU A 179 13.24 10.44 10.60
N ALA A 180 12.15 10.68 11.33
CA ALA A 180 10.89 9.95 11.16
C ALA A 180 10.28 10.18 9.78
N HIS A 181 10.35 11.41 9.24
CA HIS A 181 9.91 11.69 7.87
C HIS A 181 10.83 11.05 6.81
N GLY A 182 12.15 11.01 7.04
CA GLY A 182 13.08 10.26 6.20
C GLY A 182 12.74 8.76 6.15
N LEU A 183 12.46 8.16 7.32
CA LEU A 183 11.98 6.78 7.42
C LEU A 183 10.62 6.60 6.73
N SER A 184 9.73 7.58 6.86
CA SER A 184 8.43 7.61 6.19
C SER A 184 8.56 7.53 4.67
N ALA A 185 9.47 8.33 4.09
CA ALA A 185 9.76 8.31 2.66
C ALA A 185 10.31 6.96 2.20
N ALA A 186 11.20 6.34 2.98
CA ALA A 186 11.72 5.00 2.69
C ALA A 186 10.61 3.93 2.73
N LEU A 187 9.73 3.96 3.72
CA LEU A 187 8.58 3.06 3.81
C LEU A 187 7.60 3.26 2.66
N ALA A 188 7.32 4.50 2.28
CA ALA A 188 6.48 4.80 1.13
C ALA A 188 7.11 4.29 -0.17
N TRP A 189 8.42 4.41 -0.33
CA TRP A 189 9.14 3.84 -1.46
C TRP A 189 9.00 2.32 -1.52
N LEU A 190 9.08 1.62 -0.40
CA LEU A 190 8.83 0.17 -0.36
C LEU A 190 7.37 -0.13 -0.70
N LEU A 191 6.42 0.64 -0.15
CA LEU A 191 5.00 0.45 -0.36
C LEU A 191 4.60 0.62 -1.84
N SER A 192 5.18 1.58 -2.57
CA SER A 192 4.96 1.74 -4.01
C SER A 192 5.41 0.53 -4.84
N ARG A 193 6.31 -0.30 -4.29
CA ARG A 193 6.77 -1.55 -4.91
C ARG A 193 5.93 -2.76 -4.53
N VAL A 194 5.17 -2.70 -3.44
CA VAL A 194 4.38 -3.86 -2.97
C VAL A 194 2.90 -3.73 -3.32
N LEU A 195 2.33 -2.53 -3.31
CA LEU A 195 0.93 -2.33 -3.70
C LEU A 195 0.72 -2.67 -5.18
N THR A 196 -0.29 -3.50 -5.47
CA THR A 196 -0.60 -3.97 -6.82
C THR A 196 -2.02 -3.58 -7.23
N ILE A 197 -2.20 -3.22 -8.49
CA ILE A 197 -3.47 -3.16 -9.20
C ILE A 197 -3.46 -4.36 -10.16
N VAL A 198 -4.38 -5.29 -9.98
CA VAL A 198 -4.47 -6.49 -10.82
C VAL A 198 -5.57 -6.28 -11.86
N PRO A 199 -5.29 -6.50 -13.16
CA PRO A 199 -6.32 -6.43 -14.17
C PRO A 199 -7.41 -7.46 -13.93
N ALA A 200 -8.67 -7.03 -14.01
CA ALA A 200 -9.75 -7.98 -14.18
C ALA A 200 -9.56 -8.69 -15.53
N ARG A 201 -9.03 -9.92 -15.53
CA ARG A 201 -9.10 -10.77 -16.72
C ARG A 201 -10.57 -10.85 -17.12
N GLU A 202 -10.89 -10.38 -18.32
CA GLU A 202 -12.18 -10.64 -18.95
C GLU A 202 -12.47 -12.13 -18.78
N SER A 203 -13.53 -12.45 -18.05
CA SER A 203 -14.11 -13.78 -18.11
C SER A 203 -14.38 -14.02 -19.59
N ALA A 204 -13.65 -14.96 -20.20
CA ALA A 204 -13.94 -15.39 -21.56
C ALA A 204 -15.46 -15.58 -21.68
N PRO A 205 -16.11 -15.01 -22.71
CA PRO A 205 -17.54 -15.15 -22.85
C PRO A 205 -17.90 -16.64 -22.85
N PRO A 206 -19.04 -17.01 -22.24
CA PRO A 206 -19.48 -18.40 -22.12
C PRO A 206 -19.60 -19.12 -23.47
#